data_AF-C1IDD3-F1
#
_entry.id   AF-C1IDD3-F1
#
_cell.length_a   1.000
_cell.length_b   1.000
_cell.length_c   1.000
_cell.angle_alpha   90.00
_cell.angle_beta   90.00
_cell.angle_gamma   90.00
#
_symmetry.space_group_name_H-M   'P 1'
#
loop_
_entity.id
_entity.type
_entity.pdbx_description
1 polymer ?
#
loop_
_entity_poly.entity_id
_entity_poly.type
_entity_poly.pdbx_seq_one_letter_code
_entity_poly.pdbx_strand_id
1 'polypeptide(L)'
;DQPKGNAALLHEHPEHFPCNPSGNKQCTNKCLELIVKHLPNSGTILCGAIDRDCHKERAYLFIKNCNDTGINASMYAGREFCCKDSRPHKCPILS
;
A
#
# COMPACT_ATOMS: atom_id res chain seq x y z
N ASP A 1 14.81 -1.88 -3.33
CA ASP A 1 14.25 -0.85 -4.24
C ASP A 1 12.92 -0.32 -3.76
N GLN A 2 12.68 0.98 -3.99
CA GLN A 2 11.35 1.57 -3.91
C GLN A 2 10.52 1.03 -5.09
N PRO A 3 9.24 0.65 -4.91
CA PRO A 3 8.44 0.10 -6.00
C PRO A 3 8.38 1.11 -7.15
N LYS A 4 8.64 0.62 -8.36
CA LYS A 4 8.51 1.39 -9.59
C LYS A 4 7.02 1.41 -9.96
N GLY A 5 6.37 2.57 -9.88
CA GLY A 5 4.96 2.75 -10.24
C GLY A 5 4.22 3.73 -9.34
N ASN A 6 2.99 4.08 -9.72
CA ASN A 6 2.13 4.95 -8.93
C ASN A 6 1.56 4.20 -7.71
N ALA A 7 1.30 4.92 -6.62
CA ALA A 7 0.63 4.35 -5.47
C ALA A 7 -0.80 3.95 -5.86
N ALA A 8 -1.17 2.68 -5.65
CA ALA A 8 -2.53 2.20 -5.88
C ALA A 8 -3.56 2.87 -4.97
N LEU A 9 -3.12 3.32 -3.79
CA LEU A 9 -3.91 4.10 -2.86
C LEU A 9 -3.00 5.15 -2.23
N LEU A 10 -3.38 6.42 -2.39
CA LEU A 10 -2.73 7.55 -1.77
C LEU A 10 -3.72 8.20 -0.82
N HIS A 11 -3.26 8.49 0.40
CA HIS A 11 -4.03 9.29 1.35
C HIS A 11 -3.13 10.36 1.93
N GLU A 12 -3.55 11.61 1.77
CA GLU A 12 -2.86 12.77 2.32
C GLU A 12 -3.48 13.16 3.66
N HIS A 13 -2.62 13.44 4.64
CA HIS A 13 -3.03 13.95 5.94
C HIS A 13 -2.48 15.38 6.08
N PRO A 14 -3.29 16.37 6.48
CA PRO A 14 -2.86 17.77 6.49
C PRO A 14 -1.81 18.08 7.56
N GLU A 15 -1.78 17.30 8.64
CA GLU A 15 -0.81 17.47 9.72
C GLU A 15 0.39 16.54 9.55
N HIS A 16 1.58 17.07 9.81
CA HIS A 16 2.82 16.32 9.89
C HIS A 16 3.16 15.98 11.35
N PHE A 17 3.71 14.79 11.56
CA PHE A 17 4.26 14.39 12.85
C PHE A 17 5.74 14.80 12.95
N PRO A 18 6.33 14.88 14.16
CA PRO A 18 7.73 15.21 14.34
C PRO A 18 8.69 14.37 13.47
N CYS A 19 9.80 14.97 13.03
CA CYS A 19 10.85 14.33 12.23
C CYS A 19 11.73 13.36 13.02
N ASN A 20 11.12 12.34 13.62
CA ASN A 20 11.83 11.34 14.40
C ASN A 20 11.13 9.97 14.29
N PRO A 21 11.77 8.88 14.76
CA PRO A 21 11.18 7.54 14.68
C PRO A 21 9.80 7.42 15.33
N SER A 22 9.54 8.15 16.42
CA SER A 22 8.23 8.17 17.08
C SER A 22 7.16 8.84 16.21
N GLY A 23 7.47 9.98 15.58
CA GLY A 23 6.58 10.65 14.65
C GLY A 23 6.31 9.82 13.40
N ASN A 24 7.32 9.12 12.85
CA ASN A 24 7.12 8.19 11.75
C ASN A 24 6.18 7.03 12.13
N LYS A 25 6.29 6.51 13.36
CA LYS A 25 5.37 5.49 13.87
C LYS A 25 3.94 6.02 14.02
N GLN A 26 3.76 7.27 14.46
CA GLN A 26 2.45 7.91 14.54
C GLN A 26 1.84 8.11 13.15
N CYS A 27 2.62 8.63 12.19
CA CYS A 27 2.24 8.74 10.78
C CYS A 27 1.81 7.38 10.22
N THR A 28 2.62 6.36 10.45
CA THR A 28 2.32 4.97 10.05
C THR A 28 0.98 4.49 10.60
N ASN A 29 0.73 4.67 11.89
CA ASN A 29 -0.51 4.24 12.53
C ASN A 29 -1.73 4.97 11.95
N LYS A 30 -1.61 6.29 11.68
CA LYS A 30 -2.68 7.05 11.03
C LYS A 30 -2.95 6.60 9.61
N CYS A 31 -1.91 6.35 8.81
CA CYS A 31 -2.08 5.75 7.49
C CYS A 31 -2.79 4.39 7.59
N LEU A 32 -2.38 3.54 8.53
CA LEU A 32 -3.01 2.23 8.75
C LEU A 32 -4.49 2.35 9.12
N GLU A 33 -4.87 3.21 10.08
CA GLU A 33 -6.26 3.42 10.52
C GLU A 33 -7.22 3.74 9.35
N LEU A 34 -6.70 4.35 8.29
CA LEU A 34 -7.46 4.68 7.09
C LEU A 34 -7.42 3.56 6.07
N ILE A 35 -6.25 3.00 5.81
CA ILE A 35 -6.05 1.92 4.82
C ILE A 35 -6.83 0.66 5.22
N VAL A 36 -6.93 0.35 6.52
CA VAL A 36 -7.68 -0.83 7.00
C VAL A 36 -9.13 -0.83 6.54
N LYS A 37 -9.75 0.34 6.36
CA LYS A 37 -11.12 0.48 5.86
C LYS A 37 -11.26 0.05 4.40
N HIS A 38 -10.17 0.11 3.64
CA HIS A 38 -10.12 -0.29 2.23
C HIS A 38 -9.63 -1.73 2.04
N LEU A 39 -9.04 -2.36 3.05
CA LEU A 39 -8.49 -3.73 2.95
C LEU A 39 -9.50 -4.77 2.45
N PRO A 40 -10.78 -4.78 2.86
CA PRO A 40 -11.76 -5.73 2.32
C PRO A 40 -11.86 -5.66 0.79
N ASN A 41 -11.85 -4.45 0.22
CA ASN A 41 -11.94 -4.22 -1.23
C ASN A 41 -10.59 -3.99 -1.91
N SER A 42 -9.47 -4.20 -1.21
CA SER A 42 -8.15 -3.79 -1.72
C SER A 42 -7.72 -4.53 -2.99
N GLY A 43 -8.27 -5.72 -3.29
CA GLY A 43 -8.00 -6.41 -4.55
C GLY A 43 -8.55 -5.64 -5.75
N THR A 44 -9.79 -5.16 -5.66
CA THR A 44 -10.42 -4.37 -6.72
C THR A 44 -9.70 -3.04 -6.91
N ILE A 45 -9.39 -2.35 -5.80
CA ILE A 45 -8.68 -1.06 -5.82
C ILE A 45 -7.29 -1.24 -6.46
N LEU A 46 -6.54 -2.24 -6.01
CA LEU A 46 -5.19 -2.48 -6.48
C LEU A 46 -5.17 -2.90 -7.95
N CYS A 47 -5.98 -3.89 -8.35
CA CYS A 47 -6.00 -4.34 -9.74
C CYS A 47 -6.52 -3.28 -10.72
N GLY A 48 -7.44 -2.41 -10.28
CA GLY A 48 -7.89 -1.27 -11.08
C GLY A 48 -6.85 -0.15 -11.20
N ALA A 49 -5.90 -0.05 -10.26
CA ALA A 49 -4.91 1.02 -10.22
C ALA A 49 -3.55 0.67 -10.85
N ILE A 50 -3.15 -0.61 -10.84
CA ILE A 50 -1.80 -1.01 -11.30
C ILE A 50 -1.64 -1.09 -12.83
N ASP A 51 -2.73 -0.93 -13.60
CA ASP A 51 -2.77 -0.92 -15.08
C ASP A 51 -1.93 -2.01 -15.76
N ARG A 52 -1.81 -3.18 -15.11
CA ARG A 52 -1.09 -4.35 -15.61
C ARG A 52 -1.55 -5.61 -14.91
N ASP A 53 -1.35 -6.73 -15.59
CA ASP A 53 -1.51 -8.04 -14.97
C ASP A 53 -0.39 -8.28 -13.95
N CYS A 54 -0.73 -8.95 -12.86
CA CYS A 54 0.24 -9.29 -11.82
C CYS A 54 -0.04 -10.67 -11.24
N HIS A 55 1.02 -11.31 -10.71
CA HIS A 55 0.93 -12.64 -10.14
C HIS A 55 1.67 -12.71 -8.80
N LYS A 56 0.93 -13.01 -7.73
CA LYS A 56 1.42 -13.14 -6.35
C LYS A 56 2.21 -11.91 -5.88
N GLU A 57 1.75 -10.72 -6.25
CA GLU A 57 2.42 -9.50 -5.85
C GLU A 57 1.95 -9.01 -4.47
N ARG A 58 2.85 -8.33 -3.74
CA ARG A 58 2.56 -7.77 -2.42
C ARG A 58 2.40 -6.27 -2.52
N ALA A 59 1.36 -5.75 -1.88
CA ALA A 59 1.14 -4.31 -1.72
C ALA A 59 1.83 -3.83 -0.44
N TYR A 60 2.83 -2.97 -0.58
CA TYR A 60 3.63 -2.44 0.53
C TYR A 60 3.15 -1.05 0.95
N LEU A 61 3.25 -0.74 2.24
CA LEU A 61 2.97 0.59 2.78
C LEU A 61 4.22 1.49 2.75
N PHE A 62 4.08 2.63 2.09
CA PHE A 62 5.03 3.73 2.14
C PHE A 62 4.38 4.92 2.83
N ILE A 63 5.11 5.59 3.70
CA ILE A 63 4.68 6.83 4.34
C ILE A 63 5.53 7.99 3.86
N LYS A 64 4.93 9.17 3.81
CA LYS A 64 5.64 10.46 3.79
C LYS A 64 5.18 11.21 5.03
N ASN A 65 6.13 11.63 5.86
CA ASN A 65 5.85 12.38 7.09
C ASN A 65 6.37 13.81 6.90
N CYS A 66 7.15 14.37 7.83
CA CYS A 66 7.68 15.72 7.72
C CYS A 66 8.76 15.90 6.64
N ASN A 67 9.31 14.79 6.11
CA ASN A 67 10.24 14.79 5.00
C ASN A 67 9.48 14.23 3.78
N ASP A 68 9.68 14.85 2.62
CA ASP A 68 9.05 14.44 1.34
C ASP A 68 9.58 13.09 0.80
N THR A 69 10.42 12.40 1.56
CA THR A 69 10.99 11.10 1.20
C THR A 69 10.05 9.97 1.60
N GLY A 70 9.76 9.07 0.66
CA GLY A 70 8.96 7.88 0.93
C GLY A 70 9.71 6.88 1.80
N ILE A 71 9.25 6.66 3.02
CA ILE A 71 9.81 5.69 3.96
C ILE A 71 9.00 4.39 3.84
N ASN A 72 9.69 3.26 3.58
CA ASN A 72 9.05 1.95 3.63
C ASN A 72 8.73 1.62 5.09
N ALA A 73 7.46 1.42 5.42
CA ALA A 73 7.03 1.08 6.77
C ALA A 73 7.27 -0.41 7.11
N SER A 74 7.91 -1.18 6.21
CA SER A 74 8.14 -2.62 6.31
C SER A 74 6.87 -3.44 6.53
N MET A 75 5.75 -2.95 6.01
CA MET A 75 4.45 -3.59 6.10
C MET A 75 3.85 -3.84 4.72
N TYR A 76 3.05 -4.88 4.63
CA TYR A 76 2.27 -5.22 3.46
C TYR A 76 0.84 -5.62 3.85
N ALA A 77 -0.08 -5.65 2.89
CA ALA A 77 -1.52 -5.85 3.11
C ALA A 77 -1.94 -7.25 3.63
N GLY A 78 -1.00 -8.07 4.14
CA GLY A 78 -1.27 -9.39 4.70
C GLY A 78 -1.68 -10.47 3.69
N ARG A 79 -1.72 -10.15 2.40
CA ARG A 79 -2.04 -11.08 1.31
C ARG A 79 -1.29 -10.75 0.03
N GLU A 80 -1.24 -11.72 -0.86
CA GLU A 80 -0.74 -11.57 -2.23
C GLU A 80 -1.89 -11.32 -3.20
N PHE A 81 -1.62 -10.58 -4.26
CA PHE A 81 -2.60 -10.17 -5.26
C PHE A 81 -2.25 -10.75 -6.62
N CYS A 82 -3.31 -11.16 -7.34
CA CYS A 82 -3.23 -11.51 -8.74
C CYS A 82 -4.30 -10.73 -9.49
N CYS A 83 -3.87 -10.07 -10.55
CA CYS A 83 -4.69 -9.18 -11.35
C CYS A 83 -4.65 -9.64 -12.80
N LYS A 84 -5.82 -9.69 -13.43
CA LYS A 84 -6.00 -9.97 -14.85
C LYS A 84 -7.08 -9.06 -15.41
N ASP A 85 -6.80 -8.37 -16.51
CA ASP A 85 -7.75 -7.44 -17.15
C ASP A 85 -8.31 -6.40 -16.17
N SER A 86 -7.43 -5.83 -15.33
CA SER A 86 -7.77 -4.90 -14.24
C SER A 86 -8.69 -5.44 -13.14
N ARG A 87 -8.91 -6.76 -13.09
CA ARG A 87 -9.78 -7.43 -12.10
C ARG A 87 -8.98 -8.35 -11.17
N PRO A 88 -9.32 -8.38 -9.87
CA PRO A 88 -8.72 -9.33 -8.95
C PRO A 88 -9.21 -10.74 -9.23
N HIS A 89 -8.30 -11.72 -9.15
CA HIS A 89 -8.66 -13.13 -9.16
C HIS A 89 -7.90 -13.90 -8.07
N LYS A 90 -8.36 -15.12 -7.78
CA LYS A 90 -7.64 -16.00 -6.85
C LYS A 90 -6.27 -16.33 -7.43
N CYS A 91 -5.22 -16.09 -6.66
CA CYS A 91 -3.88 -16.52 -7.03
C CYS A 91 -3.82 -18.06 -7.10
N PRO A 92 -3.20 -18.64 -8.13
CA PRO A 92 -3.01 -20.07 -8.21
C PRO A 92 -2.22 -20.56 -6.98
N ILE A 93 -2.76 -21.57 -6.31
CA ILE A 93 -1.98 -22.36 -5.37
C ILE A 93 -1.16 -23.31 -6.25
N LEU A 94 0.00 -22.84 -6.72
CA LEU A 94 1.02 -23.75 -7.25
C LEU A 94 1.42 -24.66 -6.09
N SER A 95 0.80 -25.85 -6.08
CA SER A 95 1.19 -27.04 -5.33
C SER A 95 2.43 -27.67 -5.93
#